data_AF-A0A497KJB5-F1
#
_entry.id   AF-A0A497KJB5-F1
#
_cell.length_a   1.000
_cell.length_b   1.000
_cell.length_c   1.000
_cell.angle_alpha   90.00
_cell.angle_beta   90.00
_cell.angle_gamma   90.00
#
_symmetry.space_group_name_H-M   'P 1'
#
loop_
_entity.id
_entity.type
_entity.pdbx_description
1 polymer ?
#
loop_
_entity_poly.entity_id
_entity_poly.type
_entity_poly.pdbx_seq_one_letter_code
_entity_poly.pdbx_strand_id
1 'polypeptide(L)'
;YYLDPIHSPYDWIPSLVHMNHPEIATWQIAVRLGCDLGMMIIGGMIFAIFWINTTNMGADAVARQIQRTGMQIPGFRRDPRILEKVLERYIPKVTILGGALVGLLVVLANMLGTLGHATGTGILLAVSIVYRLYEEIASEQMMEMHPMIRSFFGKE
;
A
#
# COMPACT_ATOMS: atom_id res chain seq x y z
N TYR A 1 -22.07 -1.93 -17.49
CA TYR A 1 -21.22 -3.01 -18.04
C TYR A 1 -19.74 -2.65 -18.03
N TYR A 2 -19.27 -1.67 -18.81
CA TYR A 2 -17.83 -1.40 -18.94
C TYR A 2 -17.15 -0.83 -17.69
N LEU A 3 -17.91 -0.15 -16.82
CA LEU A 3 -17.40 0.43 -15.57
C LEU A 3 -17.75 -0.41 -14.33
N ASP A 4 -18.38 -1.58 -14.52
CA ASP A 4 -18.79 -2.41 -13.38
C ASP A 4 -17.57 -3.20 -12.88
N PRO A 5 -17.17 -3.06 -11.61
CA PRO A 5 -15.97 -3.70 -11.11
C PRO A 5 -16.12 -5.22 -11.14
N ILE A 6 -15.03 -5.90 -11.48
CA ILE A 6 -14.95 -7.35 -11.54
C ILE A 6 -14.80 -7.85 -10.11
N HIS A 7 -15.61 -8.81 -9.67
CA HIS A 7 -15.52 -9.37 -8.31
C HIS A 7 -15.41 -10.90 -8.29
N SER A 8 -15.50 -11.53 -9.46
CA SER A 8 -15.61 -12.98 -9.58
C SER A 8 -14.93 -13.52 -10.83
N PRO A 9 -14.45 -14.79 -10.83
CA PRO A 9 -13.96 -15.45 -12.04
C PRO A 9 -15.01 -15.51 -13.17
N TYR A 10 -16.29 -15.50 -12.81
CA TYR A 10 -17.40 -15.49 -13.76
C TYR A 10 -17.57 -14.16 -14.51
N ASP A 11 -16.87 -13.09 -14.10
CA ASP A 11 -16.99 -11.75 -14.69
C ASP A 11 -15.92 -11.46 -15.76
N TRP A 12 -14.83 -12.22 -15.80
CA TRP A 12 -13.68 -11.94 -16.67
C TRP A 12 -13.22 -13.14 -17.51
N ILE A 13 -13.47 -14.38 -17.08
CA ILE A 13 -13.09 -15.56 -17.86
C ILE A 13 -14.06 -15.68 -19.03
N PRO A 14 -13.60 -15.58 -20.30
CA PRO A 14 -14.50 -15.55 -21.45
C PRO A 14 -15.45 -16.75 -21.49
N SER A 15 -14.95 -17.97 -21.26
CA SER A 15 -15.80 -19.16 -21.26
C SER A 15 -16.90 -19.15 -20.20
N LEU A 16 -16.68 -18.53 -19.04
CA LEU A 16 -17.65 -18.43 -17.96
C LEU A 16 -18.61 -17.25 -18.14
N VAL A 17 -18.12 -16.13 -18.67
CA VAL A 17 -18.96 -14.95 -18.97
C VAL A 17 -20.01 -15.29 -20.01
N HIS A 18 -19.64 -15.98 -21.09
CA HIS A 18 -20.60 -16.38 -22.15
C HIS A 18 -21.67 -17.37 -21.66
N MET A 19 -21.47 -18.04 -20.52
CA MET A 19 -22.50 -18.91 -19.92
C MET A 19 -23.63 -18.08 -19.27
N ASN A 20 -23.31 -16.94 -18.69
CA ASN A 20 -24.27 -16.05 -18.02
C ASN A 20 -24.80 -14.95 -18.95
N HIS A 21 -23.96 -14.51 -19.90
CA HIS A 21 -24.24 -13.42 -20.83
C HIS A 21 -23.77 -13.79 -22.25
N PRO A 22 -24.56 -14.58 -22.99
CA PRO A 22 -24.20 -15.05 -24.33
C PRO A 22 -24.11 -13.93 -25.38
N GLU A 23 -24.70 -12.76 -25.13
CA GLU A 23 -24.70 -11.58 -26.01
C GLU A 23 -23.39 -10.76 -26.01
N ILE A 24 -22.47 -11.05 -25.10
CA ILE A 24 -21.27 -10.23 -24.87
C ILE A 24 -20.08 -10.79 -25.65
N ALA A 25 -19.44 -9.96 -26.46
CA ALA A 25 -18.27 -10.37 -27.22
C ALA A 25 -16.99 -10.40 -26.36
N THR A 26 -16.08 -11.34 -26.63
CA THR A 26 -14.80 -11.52 -25.91
C THR A 26 -13.98 -10.23 -25.78
N TRP A 27 -14.00 -9.36 -26.80
CA TRP A 27 -13.24 -8.10 -26.75
C TRP A 27 -13.81 -7.11 -25.73
N GLN A 28 -15.11 -7.13 -25.46
CA GLN A 28 -15.75 -6.26 -24.46
C GLN A 28 -15.30 -6.63 -23.05
N ILE A 29 -15.05 -7.92 -22.79
CA ILE A 29 -14.50 -8.42 -21.53
C ILE A 29 -13.07 -7.91 -21.35
N ALA A 30 -12.25 -7.96 -22.40
CA ALA A 30 -10.87 -7.44 -22.35
C ALA A 30 -10.83 -5.92 -22.11
N VAL A 31 -11.74 -5.15 -22.73
CA VAL A 31 -11.87 -3.70 -22.50
C VAL A 31 -12.31 -3.40 -21.07
N ARG A 32 -13.29 -4.14 -20.53
CA ARG A 32 -13.74 -4.01 -19.14
C ARG A 32 -12.59 -4.28 -18.17
N LEU A 33 -11.84 -5.36 -18.38
CA LEU A 33 -10.68 -5.71 -17.56
C LEU A 33 -9.60 -4.61 -17.59
N GLY A 34 -9.29 -4.10 -18.79
CA GLY A 34 -8.33 -3.01 -18.94
C GLY A 34 -8.79 -1.72 -18.25
N CYS A 35 -10.09 -1.43 -18.30
CA CYS A 35 -10.67 -0.26 -17.64
C CYS A 35 -10.62 -0.38 -16.11
N ASP A 36 -10.99 -1.53 -15.55
CA ASP A 36 -10.95 -1.80 -14.10
C ASP A 36 -9.51 -1.73 -13.57
N LEU A 37 -8.58 -2.39 -14.27
CA LEU A 37 -7.16 -2.35 -13.95
C LEU A 37 -6.59 -0.93 -13.99
N GLY A 38 -6.86 -0.20 -15.07
CA GLY A 38 -6.42 1.18 -15.24
C GLY A 38 -6.99 2.10 -14.17
N MET A 39 -8.28 1.98 -13.87
CA MET A 39 -8.95 2.78 -12.85
C MET A 39 -8.35 2.54 -11.46
N MET A 40 -8.13 1.29 -11.09
CA MET A 40 -7.59 0.95 -9.77
C MET A 40 -6.11 1.36 -9.62
N ILE A 41 -5.29 1.18 -10.66
CA ILE A 41 -3.88 1.58 -10.63
C ILE A 41 -3.74 3.12 -10.60
N ILE A 42 -4.44 3.83 -11.49
CA ILE A 42 -4.38 5.30 -11.55
C ILE A 42 -4.97 5.90 -10.29
N GLY A 43 -6.13 5.41 -9.85
CA GLY A 43 -6.77 5.82 -8.61
C GLY A 43 -5.87 5.57 -7.40
N GLY A 44 -5.24 4.39 -7.31
CA GLY A 44 -4.30 4.04 -6.26
C GLY A 44 -3.06 4.95 -6.22
N MET A 45 -2.48 5.29 -7.37
CA MET A 45 -1.36 6.24 -7.46
C MET A 45 -1.74 7.64 -6.98
N ILE A 46 -2.86 8.18 -7.47
CA ILE A 46 -3.35 9.51 -7.07
C ILE A 46 -3.65 9.54 -5.57
N PHE A 47 -4.35 8.51 -5.08
CA PHE A 47 -4.69 8.39 -3.67
C PHE A 47 -3.44 8.31 -2.79
N ALA A 48 -2.42 7.53 -3.19
CA ALA A 48 -1.18 7.42 -2.43
C ALA A 48 -0.42 8.75 -2.33
N ILE A 49 -0.35 9.53 -3.43
CA ILE A 49 0.25 10.87 -3.41
C ILE A 49 -0.54 11.81 -2.49
N PHE A 50 -1.86 11.83 -2.65
CA PHE A 50 -2.74 12.67 -1.83
C PHE A 50 -2.64 12.33 -0.34
N TRP A 51 -2.55 11.04 -0.03
CA TRP A 51 -2.40 10.53 1.33
C TRP A 51 -1.15 11.10 2.00
N ILE A 52 0.00 11.04 1.34
CA ILE A 52 1.26 11.54 1.91
C ILE A 52 1.23 13.04 2.15
N ASN A 53 0.69 13.80 1.20
CA ASN A 53 0.57 15.25 1.32
C ASN A 53 -0.36 15.67 2.47
N THR A 54 -1.41 14.87 2.74
CA THR A 54 -2.41 15.19 3.76
C THR A 54 -2.04 14.68 5.15
N THR A 55 -1.37 13.53 5.26
CA THR A 55 -1.14 12.82 6.54
C THR A 55 0.19 13.13 7.21
N ASN A 56 0.87 14.21 6.82
CA ASN A 56 2.18 14.59 7.37
C ASN A 56 3.20 13.43 7.28
N MET A 57 3.14 12.64 6.20
CA MET A 57 4.10 11.56 5.88
C MET A 57 5.14 12.02 4.86
N GLY A 58 5.29 13.34 4.69
CA GLY A 58 6.28 13.96 3.81
C GLY A 58 7.72 13.73 4.27
N ALA A 59 8.67 14.02 3.37
CA ALA A 59 10.11 13.86 3.62
C ALA A 59 10.59 14.65 4.84
N ASP A 60 10.03 15.83 5.07
CA ASP A 60 10.35 16.70 6.18
C ASP A 60 9.90 16.12 7.53
N ALA A 61 8.70 15.54 7.57
CA ALA A 61 8.14 14.91 8.76
C ALA A 61 8.91 13.64 9.13
N VAL A 62 9.22 12.80 8.14
CA VAL A 62 10.01 11.58 8.32
C VAL A 62 11.45 11.92 8.76
N ALA A 63 12.06 12.94 8.16
CA ALA A 63 13.40 13.40 8.58
C ALA A 63 13.42 13.87 10.04
N ARG A 64 12.40 14.64 10.46
CA ARG A 64 12.24 15.07 11.87
C ARG A 64 12.01 13.88 12.80
N GLN A 65 11.23 12.88 12.39
CA GLN A 65 11.01 11.66 13.19
C GLN A 65 12.31 10.89 13.39
N ILE A 66 13.10 10.69 12.33
CA ILE A 66 14.41 10.02 12.39
C ILE A 66 15.40 10.78 13.28
N GLN A 67 15.38 12.11 13.25
CA GLN A 67 16.23 12.91 14.14
C GLN A 67 15.81 12.75 15.62
N ARG A 68 14.51 12.70 15.90
CA ARG A 68 13.97 12.59 17.27
C ARG A 68 14.27 11.26 17.93
N THR A 69 14.53 10.19 17.17
CA THR A 69 14.92 8.88 17.74
C THR A 69 16.37 8.85 18.22
N GLY A 70 17.09 9.97 18.20
CA GLY A 70 18.47 10.05 18.69
C GLY A 70 19.50 9.39 17.77
N MET A 71 19.08 8.96 16.57
CA MET A 71 19.97 8.36 15.58
C MET A 71 20.99 9.39 15.09
N GLN A 72 22.25 9.19 15.46
CA GLN A 72 23.38 10.00 14.99
C GLN A 72 24.17 9.18 13.99
N ILE A 73 24.23 9.63 12.74
CA ILE A 73 25.22 9.12 11.79
C ILE A 73 26.59 9.69 12.22
N PRO A 74 27.55 8.84 12.64
CA PRO A 74 28.87 9.32 13.05
C PRO A 74 29.54 10.04 11.87
N GLY A 75 30.06 11.26 12.09
CA GLY A 75 30.88 11.98 11.10
C GLY A 75 30.26 13.19 10.39
N PHE A 76 28.97 13.53 10.62
CA PHE A 76 28.34 14.72 10.02
C PHE A 76 27.70 15.67 11.05
N ARG A 77 27.70 16.98 10.75
CA ARG A 77 26.91 17.98 11.49
C ARG A 77 25.42 17.71 11.27
N ARG A 78 24.63 17.72 12.35
CA ARG A 78 23.18 17.41 12.39
C ARG A 78 22.34 18.43 11.61
N ASP A 79 22.33 18.37 10.29
CA ASP A 79 21.38 19.15 9.51
C ASP A 79 20.27 18.24 8.96
N PRO A 80 19.05 18.26 9.56
CA PRO A 80 17.90 17.48 9.06
C PRO A 80 17.55 17.81 7.60
N ARG A 81 17.97 18.97 7.09
CA ARG A 81 17.77 19.37 5.69
C ARG A 81 18.50 18.48 4.69
N ILE A 82 19.60 17.83 5.09
CA ILE A 82 20.32 16.90 4.21
C ILE A 82 19.52 15.61 4.07
N LEU A 83 19.00 15.08 5.17
CA LEU A 83 18.17 13.88 5.17
C LEU A 83 16.85 14.11 4.41
N GLU A 84 16.21 15.25 4.62
CA GLU A 84 15.00 15.66 3.91
C GLU A 84 15.22 15.66 2.38
N LYS A 85 16.30 16.29 1.89
CA LYS A 85 16.62 16.31 0.44
C LYS A 85 16.81 14.93 -0.17
N VAL A 86 17.36 14.00 0.60
CA VAL A 86 17.50 12.60 0.15
C VAL A 86 16.13 11.96 0.07
N LEU A 87 15.35 12.03 1.15
CA LEU A 87 14.01 11.42 1.25
C LEU A 87 13.02 11.99 0.23
N GLU A 88 13.10 13.28 -0.08
CA GLU A 88 12.26 13.96 -1.08
C GLU A 88 12.38 13.33 -2.48
N ARG A 89 13.54 12.73 -2.80
CA ARG A 89 13.74 12.03 -4.07
C ARG A 89 13.20 10.59 -4.07
N TYR A 90 13.08 9.97 -2.89
CA TYR A 90 12.69 8.56 -2.75
C TYR A 90 11.21 8.38 -2.42
N ILE A 91 10.67 9.16 -1.48
CA ILE A 91 9.30 9.00 -0.99
C ILE A 91 8.29 9.05 -2.15
N PRO A 92 8.22 10.11 -2.98
CA PRO A 92 7.22 10.18 -4.04
C PRO A 92 7.29 9.02 -5.03
N LYS A 93 8.50 8.50 -5.32
CA LYS A 93 8.68 7.36 -6.23
C LYS A 93 8.15 6.07 -5.65
N VAL A 94 8.48 5.81 -4.38
CA VAL A 94 8.00 4.63 -3.66
C VAL A 94 6.49 4.69 -3.47
N THR A 95 5.92 5.88 -3.26
CA THR A 95 4.48 6.11 -3.15
C THR A 95 3.72 5.78 -4.43
N ILE A 96 4.20 6.27 -5.56
CA ILE A 96 3.59 5.98 -6.87
C ILE A 96 3.68 4.48 -7.17
N LEU A 97 4.84 3.88 -6.94
CA LEU A 97 5.02 2.45 -7.16
C LEU A 97 4.14 1.62 -6.21
N GLY A 98 4.08 1.98 -4.93
CA GLY A 98 3.26 1.32 -3.92
C GLY A 98 1.78 1.44 -4.24
N GLY A 99 1.28 2.63 -4.60
CA GLY A 99 -0.11 2.84 -5.02
C GLY A 99 -0.49 2.02 -6.25
N ALA A 100 0.40 1.94 -7.25
CA ALA A 100 0.19 1.12 -8.43
C ALA A 100 0.17 -0.38 -8.12
N LEU A 101 1.11 -0.86 -7.30
CA LEU A 101 1.18 -2.27 -6.89
C LEU A 101 -0.01 -2.69 -6.05
N VAL A 102 -0.44 -1.86 -5.10
CA VAL A 102 -1.65 -2.12 -4.30
C VAL A 102 -2.88 -2.17 -5.20
N GLY A 103 -3.01 -1.22 -6.14
CA GLY A 103 -4.13 -1.24 -7.09
C GLY A 103 -4.16 -2.51 -7.95
N LEU A 104 -2.99 -2.97 -8.43
CA LEU A 104 -2.87 -4.24 -9.13
C LEU A 104 -3.27 -5.44 -8.26
N LEU A 105 -2.81 -5.48 -7.01
CA LEU A 105 -3.13 -6.57 -6.08
C LEU A 105 -4.64 -6.64 -5.78
N VAL A 106 -5.31 -5.50 -5.65
CA VAL A 106 -6.77 -5.45 -5.45
C VAL A 106 -7.50 -6.09 -6.63
N VAL A 107 -7.13 -5.73 -7.87
CA VAL A 107 -7.75 -6.27 -9.08
C VAL A 107 -7.51 -7.77 -9.19
N LEU A 108 -6.28 -8.22 -8.93
CA LEU A 108 -5.96 -9.66 -8.93
C LEU A 108 -6.77 -10.42 -7.86
N ALA A 109 -6.90 -9.87 -6.65
CA ALA A 109 -7.70 -10.48 -5.59
C ALA A 109 -9.17 -10.57 -5.97
N ASN A 110 -9.71 -9.52 -6.61
CA ASN A 110 -11.09 -9.50 -7.09
C ASN A 110 -11.30 -10.49 -8.26
N MET A 111 -10.35 -10.63 -9.18
CA MET A 111 -10.43 -11.56 -10.32
C MET A 111 -10.45 -13.03 -9.89
N LEU A 112 -9.72 -13.39 -8.83
CA LEU A 112 -9.66 -14.77 -8.33
C LEU A 112 -10.93 -15.20 -7.58
N GLY A 113 -11.83 -14.25 -7.29
CA GLY A 113 -12.98 -14.50 -6.44
C GLY A 113 -12.57 -14.43 -4.99
N THR A 114 -13.24 -13.55 -4.26
CA THR A 114 -12.90 -13.27 -2.88
C THR A 114 -13.51 -14.30 -1.95
N LEU A 115 -12.73 -14.79 -0.99
CA LEU A 115 -13.16 -15.81 -0.04
C LEU A 115 -14.19 -15.21 0.93
N GLY A 116 -15.39 -15.80 1.00
CA GLY A 116 -16.39 -15.51 2.04
C GLY A 116 -17.15 -14.19 1.90
N HIS A 117 -17.49 -13.75 0.68
CA HIS A 117 -18.20 -12.48 0.39
C HIS A 117 -17.45 -11.18 0.76
N ALA A 118 -16.22 -11.27 1.28
CA ALA A 118 -15.37 -10.10 1.48
C ALA A 118 -14.94 -9.50 0.13
N THR A 119 -14.61 -8.22 0.03
CA THR A 119 -14.01 -7.67 -1.21
C THR A 119 -12.50 -7.85 -1.21
N GLY A 120 -11.83 -7.86 -2.37
CA GLY A 120 -10.39 -8.03 -2.47
C GLY A 120 -9.64 -6.91 -1.74
N THR A 121 -10.19 -5.69 -1.81
CA THR A 121 -9.74 -4.54 -1.00
C THR A 121 -9.84 -4.82 0.50
N GLY A 122 -10.98 -5.35 0.96
CA GLY A 122 -11.20 -5.65 2.38
C GLY A 122 -10.22 -6.70 2.92
N ILE A 123 -9.92 -7.73 2.13
CA ILE A 123 -8.94 -8.76 2.50
C ILE A 123 -7.54 -8.15 2.63
N LEU A 124 -7.11 -7.34 1.67
CA LEU A 124 -5.79 -6.69 1.72
C LEU A 124 -5.67 -5.75 2.91
N LEU A 125 -6.72 -4.99 3.23
CA LEU A 125 -6.77 -4.15 4.42
C LEU A 125 -6.67 -4.99 5.70
N ALA A 126 -7.43 -6.08 5.80
CA ALA A 126 -7.40 -6.96 6.96
C ALA A 126 -6.00 -7.54 7.19
N VAL A 127 -5.37 -8.10 6.14
CA VAL A 127 -4.01 -8.63 6.22
C VAL A 127 -3.02 -7.54 6.63
N SER A 128 -3.14 -6.34 6.07
CA SER A 128 -2.26 -5.20 6.38
C SER A 128 -2.38 -4.76 7.84
N ILE A 129 -3.60 -4.67 8.37
CA ILE A 129 -3.87 -4.29 9.76
C ILE A 129 -3.33 -5.36 10.70
N VAL A 130 -3.63 -6.64 10.44
CA VAL A 130 -3.17 -7.75 11.27
C VAL A 130 -1.64 -7.83 11.30
N TYR A 131 -0.98 -7.66 10.15
CA TYR A 131 0.48 -7.67 10.07
C TYR A 131 1.10 -6.50 10.84
N ARG A 132 0.55 -5.29 10.71
CA ARG A 132 1.02 -4.12 11.45
C ARG A 132 0.87 -4.29 12.96
N LEU A 133 -0.26 -4.81 13.42
CA LEU A 133 -0.48 -5.12 14.84
C LEU A 133 0.50 -6.19 15.34
N TYR A 134 0.76 -7.23 14.52
CA TYR A 134 1.75 -8.24 14.85
C TYR A 134 3.16 -7.64 15.02
N GLU A 135 3.58 -6.77 14.10
CA GLU A 135 4.90 -6.09 14.18
C GLU A 135 5.01 -5.18 15.40
N GLU A 136 3.94 -4.44 15.73
CA GLU A 136 3.87 -3.56 16.89
C GLU A 136 4.03 -4.36 18.20
N ILE A 137 3.28 -5.46 18.37
CA ILE A 137 3.38 -6.34 19.55
C ILE A 137 4.78 -6.97 19.64
N ALA A 138 5.32 -7.44 18.52
CA ALA A 138 6.65 -8.05 18.50
C ALA A 138 7.74 -7.02 18.91
N SER A 139 7.63 -5.78 18.44
CA SER A 139 8.54 -4.70 18.81
C SER A 139 8.45 -4.35 20.30
N GLU A 140 7.25 -4.32 20.87
CA GLU A 140 7.05 -4.08 22.32
C GLU A 140 7.72 -5.15 23.17
N GLN A 141 7.52 -6.43 22.84
CA GLN A 141 8.16 -7.54 23.55
C GLN A 141 9.69 -7.47 23.49
N MET A 142 10.26 -7.10 22.34
CA MET A 142 11.70 -6.90 22.20
C MET A 142 12.22 -5.78 23.10
N MET A 143 11.45 -4.70 23.28
CA MET A 143 11.81 -3.59 24.17
C MET A 143 11.72 -3.99 25.65
N GLU A 144 10.79 -4.87 26.03
CA GLU A 144 10.62 -5.36 27.41
C GLU A 144 11.67 -6.41 27.81
N MET A 145 12.11 -7.25 26.86
CA MET A 145 13.03 -8.36 27.14
C MET A 145 14.51 -7.96 27.27
N HIS A 146 14.93 -6.80 26.72
CA HIS A 146 16.35 -6.40 26.72
C HIS A 146 16.57 -5.06 27.45
N PRO A 147 16.92 -5.05 28.76
CA PRO A 147 17.12 -3.83 29.53
C PRO A 147 18.23 -2.90 28.96
N MET A 148 19.13 -3.43 28.13
CA MET A 148 20.15 -2.64 27.41
C MET A 148 19.62 -1.82 26.22
N ILE A 149 18.47 -2.17 25.62
CA ILE A 149 17.86 -1.36 24.55
C ILE A 149 17.20 -0.11 25.16
N ARG A 150 16.67 -0.24 26.38
CA ARG A 150 16.10 0.87 27.16
C ARG A 150 17.12 1.95 27.53
N SER A 151 18.38 1.61 27.76
CA SER A 151 19.43 2.58 28.16
C SER A 151 20.06 3.36 26.99
N PHE A 152 19.92 2.87 25.75
CA PHE A 152 20.36 3.57 24.53
C PHE A 152 19.30 4.56 24.00
N PHE A 153 18.01 4.26 24.17
CA PHE A 153 16.90 5.13 23.75
C PHE A 153 16.28 5.97 24.89
N GLY A 154 16.56 5.65 26.15
CA GLY A 154 15.98 6.30 27.33
C GLY A 154 16.89 7.27 28.09
N LYS A 155 17.93 7.83 27.46
CA LYS A 155 18.65 8.96 28.06
C LYS A 155 17.97 10.26 27.64
N GLU A 156 17.22 10.82 28.59
CA GLU A 156 16.93 12.26 28.69
C GLU A 156 18.16 13.11 28.33
#